data_AF-A0A842XGG0-F1
#
_entry.id   AF-A0A842XGG0-F1
#
_cell.length_a   1.000
_cell.length_b   1.000
_cell.length_c   1.000
_cell.angle_alpha   90.00
_cell.angle_beta   90.00
_cell.angle_gamma   90.00
#
_symmetry.space_group_name_H-M   'P 1'
#
loop_
_entity.id
_entity.type
_entity.pdbx_description
1 polymer ?
#
loop_
_entity_poly.entity_id
_entity_poly.type
_entity_poly.pdbx_seq_one_letter_code
_entity_poly.pdbx_strand_id
1 'polypeptide(L)'
;MPLILENFLIRKKHDSLPAGSSGFYVRVPSVFLFMLSDGAAIRGELKQSNEEQELTLILEKGTGEDILHISAEDWNDTFTDGRAYLQLNEAFQNGKRIPLYEKRDVVTSPAQACKISSKR
;
A
#
# COMPACT_ATOMS: atom_id res chain seq x y z
N MET A 1 -4.65 -4.40 -13.09
CA MET A 1 -3.18 -4.57 -12.96
C MET A 1 -2.72 -3.96 -11.66
N PRO A 2 -1.77 -4.59 -10.96
CA PRO A 2 -1.35 -4.16 -9.63
C PRO A 2 -0.44 -2.92 -9.62
N LEU A 3 -0.43 -2.26 -8.46
CA LEU A 3 0.66 -1.39 -8.03
C LEU A 3 1.66 -2.22 -7.21
N ILE A 4 2.87 -2.41 -7.72
CA ILE A 4 3.93 -3.14 -7.03
C ILE A 4 4.84 -2.12 -6.35
N LEU A 5 4.92 -2.21 -5.02
CA LEU A 5 5.70 -1.38 -4.13
C LEU A 5 6.90 -2.19 -3.63
N GLU A 6 8.05 -2.03 -4.27
CA GLU A 6 9.26 -2.75 -3.90
C GLU A 6 10.02 -2.03 -2.79
N ASN A 7 10.46 -2.79 -1.79
CA ASN A 7 11.35 -2.30 -0.73
C ASN A 7 10.80 -1.07 0.02
N PHE A 8 9.50 -1.10 0.33
CA PHE A 8 8.83 -0.08 1.14
C PHE A 8 9.04 -0.34 2.62
N LEU A 9 9.00 0.74 3.40
CA LEU A 9 9.20 0.69 4.85
C LEU A 9 7.84 0.69 5.55
N ILE A 10 7.50 -0.42 6.19
CA ILE A 10 6.40 -0.50 7.15
C ILE A 10 6.84 0.18 8.45
N ARG A 11 5.97 1.03 8.99
CA ARG A 11 6.18 1.72 10.26
C ARG A 11 4.96 1.55 11.16
N LYS A 12 5.19 1.62 12.46
CA LYS A 12 4.14 1.70 13.46
C LYS A 12 3.81 3.18 13.74
N LYS A 13 2.53 3.53 13.70
CA LYS A 13 1.99 4.85 14.09
C LYS A 13 1.53 4.74 15.55
N HIS A 14 1.89 5.73 16.37
CA HIS A 14 1.55 5.78 17.80
C HIS A 14 0.47 6.83 18.14
N ASP A 15 0.03 7.60 17.15
CA ASP A 15 -0.95 8.68 17.29
C ASP A 15 -2.37 8.20 16.94
N SER A 16 -3.30 9.12 16.66
CA SER A 16 -4.66 8.79 16.23
C SER A 16 -4.65 7.89 14.98
N LEU A 17 -5.27 6.71 15.11
CA LEU A 17 -5.42 5.73 14.04
C LEU A 17 -6.83 5.81 13.45
N PRO A 18 -6.99 5.60 12.13
CA PRO A 18 -8.31 5.41 11.56
C PRO A 18 -8.95 4.11 12.10
N ALA A 19 -10.28 4.06 12.10
CA ALA A 19 -11.01 2.89 12.57
C ALA A 19 -10.59 1.63 11.77
N GLY A 20 -10.37 0.53 12.46
CA GLY A 20 -9.95 -0.73 11.84
C GLY A 20 -8.46 -0.82 11.46
N SER A 21 -7.64 0.19 11.76
CA SER A 21 -6.18 0.11 11.55
C SER A 21 -5.49 -0.70 12.66
N SER A 22 -4.51 -1.52 12.26
CA SER A 22 -3.57 -2.23 13.15
C SER A 22 -2.55 -1.30 13.82
N GLY A 23 -2.46 -0.06 13.36
CA GLY A 23 -1.39 0.87 13.71
C GLY A 23 -0.14 0.75 12.84
N PHE A 24 -0.05 -0.25 11.97
CA PHE A 24 1.02 -0.35 10.99
C PHE A 24 0.62 0.28 9.66
N TYR A 25 1.56 0.96 9.02
CA TYR A 25 1.29 1.68 7.79
C TYR A 25 2.50 1.74 6.86
N VAL A 26 2.21 1.99 5.58
CA VAL A 26 3.19 2.39 4.56
C VAL A 26 2.80 3.75 3.97
N ARG A 27 3.79 4.49 3.46
CA ARG A 27 3.54 5.74 2.73
C ARG A 27 3.75 5.52 1.26
N VAL A 28 2.90 6.12 0.43
CA VAL A 28 2.97 5.99 -1.03
C VAL A 28 2.73 7.37 -1.65
N PRO A 29 3.48 7.80 -2.67
CA PRO A 29 3.20 9.06 -3.34
C PRO A 29 1.74 9.14 -3.84
N SER A 30 1.03 10.22 -3.53
CA SER A 30 -0.41 10.33 -3.81
C SER A 30 -0.77 10.22 -5.30
N VAL A 31 0.19 10.46 -6.19
CA VAL A 31 0.03 10.30 -7.65
C VAL A 31 -0.31 8.86 -8.04
N PHE A 32 0.08 7.85 -7.25
CA PHE A 32 -0.24 6.46 -7.56
C PHE A 32 -1.68 6.10 -7.21
N LEU A 33 -2.29 6.79 -6.25
CA LEU A 33 -3.63 6.50 -5.72
C LEU A 33 -4.60 7.67 -5.91
N PHE A 34 -4.33 8.53 -6.90
CA PHE A 34 -5.05 9.78 -7.09
C PHE A 34 -6.54 9.59 -7.42
N MET A 35 -6.92 8.45 -8.01
CA MET A 35 -8.31 8.13 -8.34
C MET A 35 -9.11 7.62 -7.14
N LEU A 36 -8.46 7.31 -6.02
CA LEU A 36 -9.10 6.81 -4.81
C LEU A 36 -9.35 7.96 -3.83
N SER A 37 -10.47 7.89 -3.10
CA SER A 37 -10.76 8.81 -2.01
C SER A 37 -10.35 8.25 -0.66
N ASP A 38 -10.31 9.14 0.34
CA ASP A 38 -10.05 8.80 1.73
C ASP A 38 -10.98 7.69 2.25
N GLY A 39 -10.43 6.78 3.04
CA GLY A 39 -11.11 5.60 3.58
C GLY A 39 -11.33 4.46 2.60
N ALA A 40 -10.85 4.54 1.35
CA ALA A 40 -10.92 3.42 0.42
C ALA A 40 -10.17 2.19 0.98
N ALA A 41 -10.78 1.02 0.84
CA ALA A 41 -10.14 -0.24 1.18
C ALA A 41 -9.35 -0.74 -0.03
N ILE A 42 -8.11 -1.18 0.15
CA ILE A 42 -7.26 -1.68 -0.92
C ILE A 42 -6.81 -3.08 -0.55
N ARG A 43 -7.11 -4.07 -1.39
CA ARG A 43 -6.59 -5.42 -1.23
C ARG A 43 -5.21 -5.53 -1.86
N GLY A 44 -4.33 -6.22 -1.17
CA GLY A 44 -2.99 -6.48 -1.66
C GLY A 44 -2.33 -7.64 -0.97
N GLU A 45 -1.12 -7.95 -1.41
CA GLU A 45 -0.26 -8.99 -0.87
C GLU A 45 0.98 -8.34 -0.28
N LEU A 46 1.23 -8.62 1.00
CA LEU A 46 2.42 -8.21 1.71
C LEU A 46 3.40 -9.37 1.78
N LYS A 47 4.64 -9.10 1.42
CA LYS A 47 5.75 -10.03 1.54
C LYS A 47 6.89 -9.42 2.33
N GLN A 48 7.25 -10.07 3.43
CA GLN A 48 8.36 -9.69 4.28
C GLN A 48 9.17 -10.93 4.63
N SER A 49 10.48 -10.90 4.35
CA SER A 49 11.35 -12.07 4.51
C SER A 49 10.82 -13.27 3.70
N ASN A 50 10.45 -14.37 4.35
CA ASN A 50 9.92 -15.58 3.71
C ASN A 50 8.39 -15.71 3.85
N GLU A 51 7.74 -14.75 4.51
CA GLU A 51 6.30 -14.74 4.75
C GLU A 51 5.59 -13.90 3.69
N GLU A 52 4.42 -14.37 3.28
CA GLU A 52 3.57 -13.73 2.27
C GLU A 52 2.11 -13.85 2.71
N GLN A 53 1.36 -12.75 2.68
CA GLN A 53 -0.02 -12.72 3.15
C GLN A 53 -0.86 -11.72 2.36
N GLU A 54 -2.08 -12.12 2.02
CA GLU A 54 -3.10 -11.18 1.57
C GLU A 54 -3.59 -10.31 2.74
N LEU A 55 -3.79 -9.02 2.49
CA LEU A 55 -4.28 -8.08 3.49
C LEU A 55 -5.09 -6.95 2.87
N THR A 56 -5.85 -6.30 3.73
CA THR A 56 -6.61 -5.09 3.43
C THR A 56 -5.90 -3.87 3.99
N LEU A 57 -5.80 -2.83 3.17
CA LEU A 57 -5.23 -1.54 3.54
C LEU A 57 -6.31 -0.47 3.52
N ILE A 58 -6.25 0.46 4.47
CA ILE A 58 -7.16 1.60 4.58
C ILE A 58 -6.38 2.84 4.12
N LEU A 59 -6.88 3.48 3.07
CA LEU A 59 -6.28 4.68 2.50
C LEU A 59 -6.58 5.91 3.39
N GLU A 60 -5.55 6.58 3.86
CA GLU A 60 -5.59 7.93 4.44
C GLU A 60 -4.93 8.89 3.44
N LYS A 61 -5.69 9.84 2.90
CA LYS A 61 -5.22 10.83 1.92
C LYS A 61 -4.35 11.87 2.62
N GLY A 62 -3.20 12.16 2.03
CA GLY A 62 -2.32 13.22 2.48
C GLY A 62 -1.99 14.24 1.38
N THR A 63 -1.24 15.27 1.76
CA THR A 63 -0.73 16.28 0.83
C THR A 63 0.62 15.82 0.27
N GLY A 64 0.58 15.10 -0.85
CA GLY A 64 1.77 14.65 -1.61
C GLY A 64 2.16 13.20 -1.37
N GLU A 65 2.02 12.72 -0.14
CA GLU A 65 2.08 11.29 0.20
C GLU A 65 0.74 10.86 0.82
N ASP A 66 0.22 9.74 0.35
CA ASP A 66 -0.88 9.03 0.99
C ASP A 66 -0.33 7.99 1.96
N ILE A 67 -1.14 7.62 2.95
CA ILE A 67 -0.81 6.61 3.95
C ILE A 67 -1.74 5.41 3.72
N LEU A 68 -1.19 4.21 3.68
CA LEU A 68 -1.93 2.96 3.64
C LEU A 68 -1.76 2.26 4.98
N HIS A 69 -2.83 2.24 5.78
CA HIS A 69 -2.87 1.54 7.06
C HIS A 69 -3.21 0.09 6.85
N ILE A 70 -2.49 -0.83 7.47
CA ILE A 70 -2.83 -2.24 7.42
C ILE A 70 -4.00 -2.50 8.36
N SER A 71 -5.01 -3.22 7.89
CA SER A 71 -6.18 -3.61 8.67
C SER A 71 -5.77 -4.37 9.93
N ALA A 72 -6.45 -4.11 11.05
CA ALA A 72 -6.28 -4.84 12.30
C ALA A 72 -6.70 -6.31 12.19
N GLU A 73 -7.64 -6.62 11.30
CA GLU A 73 -8.11 -8.00 11.07
C GLU A 73 -7.08 -8.85 10.34
N ASP A 74 -6.29 -8.22 9.48
CA ASP A 74 -5.29 -8.90 8.64
C ASP A 74 -3.89 -8.83 9.25
N TRP A 75 -3.63 -7.97 10.23
CA TRP A 75 -2.31 -7.88 10.85
C TRP A 75 -2.07 -9.03 11.82
N ASN A 76 -0.86 -9.60 11.77
CA ASN A 76 -0.41 -10.61 12.72
C ASN A 76 1.05 -10.35 13.16
N ASP A 77 1.48 -11.01 14.23
CA ASP A 77 2.82 -10.80 14.83
C ASP A 77 3.98 -11.40 14.00
N THR A 78 3.70 -12.06 12.86
CA THR A 78 4.76 -12.54 11.96
C THR A 78 5.38 -11.41 11.14
N PHE A 79 4.62 -10.33 10.92
CA PHE A 79 5.10 -9.12 10.28
C PHE A 79 5.56 -8.11 11.33
N THR A 80 6.66 -7.41 11.04
CA THR A 80 7.20 -6.36 11.91
C THR A 80 7.41 -5.07 11.15
N ASP A 81 7.73 -4.01 11.89
CA ASP A 81 8.33 -2.83 11.30
C ASP A 81 9.60 -3.21 10.52
N GLY A 82 9.77 -2.62 9.33
CA GLY A 82 10.87 -3.00 8.44
C GLY A 82 10.54 -2.91 6.96
N ARG A 83 11.50 -3.35 6.15
CA ARG A 83 11.38 -3.34 4.68
C ARG A 83 10.54 -4.52 4.22
N ALA A 84 9.64 -4.27 3.28
CA ALA A 84 8.76 -5.27 2.70
C ALA A 84 8.46 -4.96 1.22
N TYR A 85 7.87 -5.95 0.56
CA TYR A 85 7.28 -5.84 -0.76
C TYR A 85 5.77 -5.84 -0.60
N LEU A 86 5.09 -4.90 -1.27
CA LEU A 86 3.65 -4.80 -1.21
C LEU A 86 3.08 -4.73 -2.62
N GLN A 87 2.16 -5.63 -2.96
CA GLN A 87 1.48 -5.61 -4.24
C GLN A 87 0.01 -5.23 -4.00
N LEU A 88 -0.42 -4.07 -4.48
CA LEU A 88 -1.81 -3.64 -4.39
C LEU A 88 -2.55 -4.12 -5.64
N ASN A 89 -3.60 -4.90 -5.47
CA ASN A 89 -4.29 -5.55 -6.57
C ASN A 89 -5.53 -4.75 -7.01
N GLU A 90 -6.35 -4.34 -6.06
CA GLU A 90 -7.64 -3.70 -6.31
C GLU A 90 -8.10 -2.85 -5.12
N ALA A 91 -8.89 -1.83 -5.40
CA ALA A 91 -9.52 -1.01 -4.39
C ALA A 91 -11.04 -1.24 -4.34
N PHE A 92 -11.63 -0.95 -3.19
CA PHE A 92 -13.05 -1.00 -2.93
C PHE A 92 -13.48 0.29 -2.26
N GLN A 93 -14.57 0.85 -2.77
CA GLN A 93 -15.17 2.06 -2.20
C GLN A 93 -16.68 1.97 -2.32
N ASN A 94 -17.39 2.16 -1.20
CA ASN A 94 -18.86 2.08 -1.16
C ASN A 94 -19.41 0.79 -1.80
N GLY A 95 -18.75 -0.34 -1.55
CA GLY A 95 -19.11 -1.65 -2.11
C GLY A 95 -18.79 -1.85 -3.59
N LYS A 96 -18.21 -0.84 -4.27
CA LYS A 96 -17.80 -0.94 -5.68
C LYS A 96 -16.31 -1.24 -5.78
N ARG A 97 -15.98 -2.21 -6.62
CA ARG A 97 -14.61 -2.53 -7.02
C ARG A 97 -14.08 -1.45 -7.97
N ILE A 98 -12.88 -0.97 -7.71
CA ILE A 98 -12.15 0.02 -8.51
C ILE A 98 -10.80 -0.61 -8.90
N PRO A 99 -10.52 -0.82 -10.20
CA PRO A 99 -9.20 -1.25 -10.64
C PRO A 99 -8.19 -0.13 -10.39
N LEU A 100 -6.99 -0.46 -9.88
CA LEU A 100 -5.94 0.54 -9.67
C LEU A 100 -5.36 1.03 -11.00
N TYR A 101 -5.04 0.11 -11.91
CA TYR A 101 -4.56 0.41 -13.25
C TYR A 101 -5.15 -0.53 -14.31
N GLU A 102 -5.47 0.04 -15.47
CA GLU A 102 -6.13 -0.66 -16.57
C GLU A 102 -5.15 -1.29 -17.58
N LYS A 103 -4.03 -0.63 -17.86
CA LYS A 103 -3.21 -0.94 -19.05
C LYS A 103 -1.95 -1.77 -18.78
N ARG A 104 -1.34 -1.63 -17.60
CA ARG A 104 -0.09 -2.29 -17.24
C ARG A 104 0.16 -2.23 -15.74
N ASP A 105 1.02 -3.12 -15.27
CA ASP A 105 1.54 -3.10 -13.91
C ASP A 105 2.37 -1.83 -13.70
N VAL A 106 2.25 -1.25 -12.51
CA VAL A 106 3.03 -0.08 -12.12
C VAL A 106 3.95 -0.51 -11.01
N VAL A 107 5.27 -0.40 -11.22
CA VAL A 107 6.27 -0.75 -10.21
C VAL A 107 6.92 0.53 -9.70
N THR A 108 7.05 0.65 -8.38
CA THR A 108 7.73 1.77 -7.73
C THR A 108 8.50 1.29 -6.51
N SER A 109 9.58 1.99 -6.17
CA SER A 109 10.38 1.72 -4.98
C SER A 109 10.88 3.06 -4.40
N PRO A 110 10.70 3.35 -3.10
CA PRO A 110 11.22 4.58 -2.51
C PRO A 110 12.75 4.53 -2.40
N ALA A 111 13.31 3.32 -2.37
CA ALA A 111 14.75 3.08 -2.38
C ALA A 111 15.37 3.26 -3.77
N GLN A 112 14.55 3.26 -4.83
CA GLN A 112 14.98 3.61 -6.18
C GLN A 112 14.37 4.96 -6.53
N ALA A 113 15.07 6.06 -6.22
CA ALA A 113 14.81 7.34 -6.87
C ALA A 113 14.65 7.06 -8.38
N CYS A 114 13.45 7.33 -8.93
CA CYS A 114 13.01 7.04 -10.31
C CYS A 114 14.15 6.60 -11.25
N LYS A 115 14.39 5.29 -11.38
CA LYS A 115 15.19 4.80 -12.51
C LYS A 115 14.31 4.81 -13.75
N ILE A 116 14.34 5.93 -14.48
CA ILE A 116 13.92 5.94 -15.88
C ILE A 116 14.96 5.10 -16.62
N SER A 117 14.70 3.81 -16.81
CA SER A 117 15.48 3.00 -17.74
C SER A 117 15.02 3.34 -19.15
N SER A 118 15.71 4.25 -19.83
CA SER A 118 15.65 4.31 -21.28
C SER A 118 16.42 3.10 -21.81
N LYS A 119 15.70 2.10 -22.35
CA LYS A 119 16.33 1.20 -23.31
C LYS A 119 16.69 2.04 -24.53
N ARG A 120 17.99 2.23 -24.78
CA ARG A 120 18.51 2.60 -26.10
C ARG A 120 18.62 1.35 -26.96
#